data_AF-A0A1I8J016-F1
#
_entry.id   AF-A0A1I8J016-F1
#
_cell.length_a   1.000
_cell.length_b   1.000
_cell.length_c   1.000
_cell.angle_alpha   90.00
_cell.angle_beta   90.00
_cell.angle_gamma   90.00
#
_symmetry.space_group_name_H-M   'P 1'
#
loop_
_entity.id
_entity.type
_entity.pdbx_description
1 polymer ?
#
loop_
_entity_poly.entity_id
_entity_poly.type
_entity_poly.pdbx_seq_one_letter_code
_entity_poly.pdbx_strand_id
1 'polypeptide(L)'
;MVMAKAKEMAEGKGWPDDVWQRLRSEFRISTAFSKMRFESRHALKLNDSRINYLHSNFGTKIRAKYRISKLNRRQKSFELVATSLSSDELEKFRVILTRDYTSSDEECGSGGSDQLRVRELAWESDEVKRLKRQLDQVYMDNCATTKQKQQLGRCIRDPLRSRSQRPPPDGAPNW
;
A
#
# COMPACT_ATOMS: atom_id res chain seq x y z
N MET A 1 -23.64 -33.05 -33.53
CA MET A 1 -23.45 -32.78 -32.07
C MET A 1 -23.00 -31.34 -31.77
N VAL A 2 -21.96 -30.82 -32.42
CA VAL A 2 -21.42 -29.46 -32.13
C VAL A 2 -22.42 -28.31 -32.39
N MET A 3 -23.22 -28.41 -33.47
CA MET A 3 -24.24 -27.40 -33.80
C MET A 3 -25.41 -27.32 -32.81
N ALA A 4 -25.83 -28.46 -32.25
CA ALA A 4 -26.89 -28.50 -31.24
C ALA A 4 -26.42 -27.84 -29.93
N LYS A 5 -25.19 -28.11 -29.52
CA LYS A 5 -24.59 -27.48 -28.34
C LYS A 5 -24.37 -25.97 -28.54
N ALA A 6 -23.98 -25.55 -29.74
CA ALA A 6 -23.83 -24.12 -30.07
C ALA A 6 -25.18 -23.38 -30.04
N LYS A 7 -26.26 -24.04 -30.49
CA LYS A 7 -27.63 -23.50 -30.41
C LYS A 7 -28.10 -23.37 -28.95
N GLU A 8 -27.95 -24.43 -28.16
CA GLU A 8 -28.27 -24.45 -26.72
C GLU A 8 -27.53 -23.34 -25.95
N MET A 9 -26.25 -23.10 -26.28
CA MET A 9 -25.47 -22.01 -25.68
C MET A 9 -25.91 -20.61 -26.13
N ALA A 10 -26.40 -20.46 -27.37
CA ALA A 10 -26.94 -19.19 -27.85
C ALA A 10 -28.29 -18.87 -27.17
N GLU A 11 -29.17 -19.86 -27.07
CA GLU A 11 -30.47 -19.77 -26.38
C GLU A 11 -30.26 -19.46 -24.89
N GLY A 12 -29.33 -20.15 -24.21
CA GLY A 12 -28.98 -19.88 -22.82
C GLY A 12 -28.35 -18.50 -22.55
N LYS A 13 -27.96 -17.77 -23.60
CA LYS A 13 -27.48 -16.37 -23.55
C LYS A 13 -28.53 -15.36 -24.02
N GLY A 14 -29.78 -15.79 -24.20
CA GLY A 14 -30.91 -14.95 -24.57
C GLY A 14 -30.93 -14.53 -26.04
N TRP A 15 -30.29 -15.29 -26.93
CA TRP A 15 -30.41 -15.03 -28.36
C TRP A 15 -31.76 -15.54 -28.89
N PRO A 16 -32.56 -14.68 -29.53
CA PRO A 16 -33.78 -15.10 -30.21
C PRO A 16 -33.49 -16.08 -31.37
N ASP A 17 -34.34 -17.10 -31.57
CA ASP A 17 -34.13 -18.15 -32.58
C ASP A 17 -34.07 -17.57 -34.01
N ASP A 18 -34.82 -16.51 -34.28
CA ASP A 18 -34.82 -15.80 -35.57
C ASP A 18 -33.46 -15.15 -35.89
N VAL A 19 -32.73 -14.69 -34.86
CA VAL A 19 -31.38 -14.15 -35.02
C VAL A 19 -30.37 -15.26 -35.29
N TRP A 20 -30.52 -16.42 -34.65
CA TRP A 20 -29.69 -17.61 -34.92
C TRP A 20 -29.90 -18.14 -36.34
N GLN A 21 -31.14 -18.16 -36.81
CA GLN A 21 -31.48 -18.64 -38.15
C GLN A 21 -30.99 -17.72 -39.28
N ARG A 22 -30.85 -16.42 -39.02
CA ARG A 22 -30.30 -15.45 -39.99
C ARG A 22 -28.79 -15.55 -40.21
N LEU A 23 -28.06 -16.15 -39.27
CA LEU A 23 -26.63 -16.40 -39.46
C LEU A 23 -26.43 -17.49 -40.53
N ARG A 24 -25.52 -17.25 -41.48
CA ARG A 24 -25.09 -18.31 -42.42
C ARG A 24 -24.54 -19.50 -41.62
N SER A 25 -24.96 -20.71 -42.00
CA SER A 25 -24.67 -21.95 -41.26
C SER A 25 -23.18 -22.14 -40.92
N GLU A 26 -22.30 -21.75 -41.84
CA GLU A 26 -20.84 -21.82 -41.71
C GLU A 26 -20.27 -20.91 -40.61
N PHE A 27 -20.95 -19.80 -40.29
CA PHE A 27 -20.46 -18.79 -39.35
C PHE A 27 -21.10 -18.86 -37.96
N ARG A 28 -22.20 -19.62 -37.81
CA ARG A 28 -22.96 -19.76 -36.55
C ARG A 28 -22.08 -20.16 -35.35
N ILE A 29 -21.25 -21.18 -35.54
CA ILE A 29 -20.32 -21.68 -34.52
C ILE A 29 -19.27 -20.60 -34.20
N SER A 30 -18.60 -20.07 -35.23
CA SER A 30 -17.52 -19.09 -35.06
C SER A 30 -17.98 -17.83 -34.32
N THR A 31 -19.15 -17.31 -34.68
CA THR A 31 -19.73 -16.11 -34.05
C THR A 31 -20.14 -16.37 -32.60
N ALA A 32 -20.78 -17.51 -32.30
CA ALA A 32 -21.16 -17.87 -30.93
C ALA A 32 -19.94 -17.99 -30.00
N PHE A 33 -18.91 -18.72 -30.44
CA PHE A 33 -17.68 -18.90 -29.66
C PHE A 33 -16.85 -17.60 -29.56
N SER A 34 -16.92 -16.71 -30.54
CA SER A 34 -16.24 -15.41 -30.48
C SER A 34 -16.90 -14.48 -29.46
N LYS A 35 -18.24 -14.42 -29.42
CA LYS A 35 -18.96 -13.67 -28.38
C LYS A 35 -18.74 -14.26 -26.99
N MET A 36 -18.77 -15.58 -26.84
CA MET A 36 -18.46 -16.25 -25.57
C MET A 36 -17.05 -15.90 -25.08
N ARG A 37 -16.03 -15.98 -25.95
CA ARG A 37 -14.66 -15.61 -25.60
C ARG A 37 -14.54 -14.13 -25.23
N PHE A 38 -15.27 -13.26 -25.91
CA PHE A 38 -15.29 -11.82 -25.61
C PHE A 38 -15.92 -11.55 -24.23
N GLU A 39 -17.10 -12.11 -23.95
CA GLU A 39 -17.80 -11.98 -22.65
C GLU A 39 -16.97 -12.55 -21.50
N SER A 40 -16.39 -13.74 -21.67
CA SER A 40 -15.53 -14.35 -20.64
C SER A 40 -14.29 -13.50 -20.36
N ARG A 41 -13.64 -12.95 -21.40
CA ARG A 41 -12.51 -12.02 -21.23
C ARG A 41 -12.93 -10.72 -20.53
N HIS A 42 -14.11 -10.19 -20.84
CA HIS A 42 -14.62 -8.97 -20.23
C HIS A 42 -14.98 -9.18 -18.75
N ALA A 43 -15.61 -10.30 -18.42
CA ALA A 43 -15.92 -10.68 -17.03
C ALA A 43 -14.65 -10.90 -16.19
N LEU A 44 -13.63 -11.54 -16.76
CA LEU A 44 -12.32 -11.69 -16.09
C LEU A 44 -11.65 -10.33 -15.82
N LYS A 45 -11.65 -9.42 -16.80
CA LYS A 45 -11.09 -8.07 -16.62
C LYS A 45 -11.83 -7.24 -15.57
N LEU A 46 -13.15 -7.36 -15.47
CA LEU A 46 -13.95 -6.70 -14.43
C LEU A 46 -13.66 -7.27 -13.03
N ASN A 47 -13.42 -8.58 -12.94
CA ASN A 47 -13.02 -9.22 -11.69
C ASN A 47 -11.60 -8.80 -11.30
N ASP A 48 -10.66 -8.73 -12.25
CA ASP A 48 -9.30 -8.23 -12.00
C ASP A 48 -9.30 -6.77 -11.54
N SER A 49 -10.10 -5.89 -12.16
CA SER A 49 -10.17 -4.49 -11.73
C SER A 49 -10.75 -4.33 -10.32
N ARG A 50 -11.76 -5.12 -9.98
CA ARG A 50 -12.35 -5.15 -8.63
C ARG A 50 -11.38 -5.72 -7.59
N ILE A 51 -10.65 -6.79 -7.91
CA ILE A 51 -9.59 -7.34 -7.06
C ILE A 51 -8.49 -6.30 -6.85
N ASN A 52 -8.00 -5.67 -7.92
CA ASN A 52 -6.98 -4.62 -7.84
C ASN A 52 -7.43 -3.44 -6.98
N TYR A 53 -8.69 -3.01 -7.08
CA TYR A 53 -9.25 -1.97 -6.22
C TYR A 53 -9.26 -2.38 -4.74
N LEU A 54 -9.68 -3.61 -4.43
CA LEU A 54 -9.67 -4.12 -3.05
C LEU A 54 -8.26 -4.21 -2.47
N HIS A 55 -7.30 -4.72 -3.25
CA HIS A 55 -5.88 -4.77 -2.86
C HIS A 55 -5.29 -3.37 -2.64
N SER A 56 -5.59 -2.42 -3.52
CA SER A 56 -5.15 -1.02 -3.39
C SER A 56 -5.71 -0.35 -2.14
N ASN A 57 -7.00 -0.54 -1.86
CA ASN A 57 -7.68 0.03 -0.70
C ASN A 57 -7.19 -0.60 0.61
N PHE A 58 -6.97 -1.92 0.61
CA PHE A 58 -6.38 -2.62 1.76
C PHE A 58 -4.95 -2.16 2.03
N GLY A 59 -4.12 -2.08 1.00
CA GLY A 59 -2.76 -1.54 1.11
C GLY A 59 -2.75 -0.12 1.68
N THR A 60 -3.65 0.75 1.21
CA THR A 60 -3.77 2.13 1.70
C THR A 60 -4.14 2.19 3.20
N LYS A 61 -5.11 1.37 3.63
CA LYS A 61 -5.52 1.30 5.04
C LYS A 61 -4.40 0.79 5.95
N ILE A 62 -3.68 -0.24 5.50
CA ILE A 62 -2.56 -0.81 6.24
C ILE A 62 -1.43 0.20 6.39
N ARG A 63 -1.05 0.91 5.31
CA ARG A 63 -0.05 2.00 5.35
C ARG A 63 -0.42 3.09 6.37
N ALA A 64 -1.66 3.57 6.32
CA ALA A 64 -2.15 4.58 7.25
C ALA A 64 -2.05 4.11 8.72
N LYS A 65 -2.38 2.85 9.00
CA LYS A 65 -2.27 2.25 10.33
C LYS A 65 -0.82 2.21 10.83
N TYR A 66 0.13 1.79 10.01
CA TYR A 66 1.54 1.75 10.37
C TYR A 66 2.12 3.14 10.64
N ARG A 67 1.73 4.12 9.82
CA ARG A 67 2.12 5.53 10.01
C ARG A 67 1.65 6.08 11.35
N ILE A 68 0.37 5.88 11.68
CA ILE A 68 -0.19 6.30 12.97
C ILE A 68 0.52 5.58 14.12
N SER A 69 0.74 4.27 14.01
CA SER A 69 1.45 3.50 15.04
C SER A 69 2.87 4.04 15.27
N LYS A 70 3.60 4.36 14.21
CA LYS A 70 4.96 4.93 14.29
C LYS A 70 4.97 6.30 14.98
N LEU A 71 4.03 7.16 14.61
CA LEU A 71 3.87 8.47 15.25
C LEU A 71 3.55 8.31 16.74
N ASN A 72 2.59 7.47 17.10
CA ASN A 72 2.21 7.24 18.49
C ASN A 72 3.38 6.72 19.33
N ARG A 73 4.24 5.84 18.78
CA ARG A 73 5.45 5.37 19.49
C ARG A 73 6.40 6.52 19.80
N ARG A 74 6.62 7.41 18.83
CA ARG A 74 7.51 8.57 18.98
C ARG A 74 6.94 9.61 19.93
N GLN A 75 5.64 9.86 19.89
CA GLN A 75 4.95 10.72 20.87
C GLN A 75 5.09 10.16 22.29
N LYS A 76 4.91 8.84 22.46
CA LYS A 76 5.12 8.18 23.75
C LYS A 76 6.56 8.30 24.24
N SER A 77 7.55 8.13 23.37
CA SER A 77 8.95 8.38 23.74
C SER A 77 9.21 9.82 24.12
N PHE A 78 8.57 10.76 23.42
CA PHE A 78 8.73 12.18 23.68
C PHE A 78 8.22 12.55 25.06
N GLU A 79 7.08 12.02 25.50
CA GLU A 79 6.57 12.22 26.86
C GLU A 79 7.58 11.84 27.95
N LEU A 80 8.44 10.83 27.69
CA LEU A 80 9.47 10.38 28.64
C LEU A 80 10.69 11.32 28.71
N VAL A 81 11.00 12.02 27.62
CA VAL A 81 12.19 12.89 27.52
C VAL A 81 11.85 14.38 27.58
N ALA A 82 10.57 14.75 27.44
CA ALA A 82 10.13 16.14 27.34
C ALA A 82 10.60 17.02 28.52
N THR A 83 10.72 16.45 29.72
CA THR A 83 11.13 17.18 30.92
C THR A 83 12.64 17.40 31.02
N SER A 84 13.46 16.66 30.27
CA SER A 84 14.92 16.76 30.30
C SER A 84 15.49 17.53 29.09
N LEU A 85 14.65 17.93 28.15
CA LEU A 85 15.05 18.61 26.93
C LEU A 85 15.10 20.14 27.11
N SER A 86 16.02 20.77 26.40
CA SER A 86 16.05 22.22 26.28
C SER A 86 14.83 22.76 25.52
N SER A 87 14.52 24.05 25.67
CA SER A 87 13.41 24.70 24.96
C SER A 87 13.55 24.61 23.43
N ASP A 88 14.78 24.69 22.92
CA ASP A 88 15.07 24.58 21.49
C ASP A 88 14.85 23.16 20.98
N GLU A 89 15.28 22.14 21.76
CA GLU A 89 15.04 20.74 21.40
C GLU A 89 13.56 20.37 21.47
N LEU A 90 12.83 20.90 22.45
CA LEU A 90 11.38 20.73 22.55
C LEU A 90 10.68 21.21 21.29
N GLU A 91 11.06 22.37 20.76
CA GLU A 91 10.46 22.90 19.53
C GLU A 91 10.80 22.04 18.31
N LYS A 92 12.06 21.60 18.19
CA LYS A 92 12.47 20.65 17.14
C LYS A 92 11.67 19.35 17.17
N PHE A 93 11.44 18.80 18.37
CA PHE A 93 10.64 17.59 18.52
C PHE A 93 9.17 17.81 18.21
N ARG A 94 8.58 18.96 18.58
CA ARG A 94 7.20 19.29 18.22
C ARG A 94 7.00 19.30 16.69
N VAL A 95 7.94 19.89 15.94
CA VAL A 95 7.91 19.88 14.47
C VAL A 95 8.00 18.45 13.92
N ILE A 96 8.92 17.63 14.46
CA ILE A 96 9.15 16.24 13.99
C ILE A 96 7.98 15.29 14.33
N LEU A 97 7.26 15.56 15.42
CA LEU A 97 6.09 14.81 15.87
C LEU A 97 4.81 15.18 15.12
N THR A 98 4.94 15.78 13.94
CA THR A 98 3.84 15.98 13.02
C THR A 98 3.79 14.87 11.97
N ARG A 99 2.63 14.76 11.32
CA ARG A 99 2.39 13.79 10.25
C ARG A 99 3.40 13.92 9.10
N ASP A 100 3.86 15.13 8.82
CA ASP A 100 4.62 15.42 7.61
C ASP A 100 6.10 15.07 7.75
N TYR A 101 6.60 15.01 8.99
CA TYR A 101 7.94 14.53 9.34
C TYR A 101 7.94 13.06 9.77
N THR A 102 6.81 12.39 9.87
CA THR A 102 6.82 10.94 10.13
C THR A 102 7.20 10.18 8.85
N SER A 103 8.30 9.42 8.89
CA SER A 103 8.89 8.78 7.71
C SER A 103 7.90 7.91 6.91
N SER A 104 8.07 7.96 5.59
CA SER A 104 7.11 7.65 4.51
C SER A 104 6.40 6.28 4.54
N ASP A 105 5.18 6.30 4.01
CA ASP A 105 4.15 5.27 3.80
C ASP A 105 4.56 3.94 3.12
N GLU A 106 5.83 3.65 2.88
CA GLU A 106 6.25 2.49 2.07
C GLU A 106 6.73 1.31 2.95
N GLU A 107 6.07 1.07 4.09
CA GLU A 107 6.10 -0.24 4.78
C GLU A 107 5.17 -1.22 4.03
N CYS A 108 5.35 -1.35 2.73
CA CYS A 108 4.69 -2.39 1.95
C CYS A 108 5.77 -3.39 1.55
N GLY A 109 5.80 -4.53 2.23
CA GLY A 109 6.42 -5.73 1.70
C GLY A 109 5.68 -6.13 0.43
N SER A 110 5.96 -5.45 -0.68
CA SER A 110 5.60 -5.94 -2.00
C SER A 110 6.46 -7.15 -2.28
N GLY A 111 5.88 -8.33 -2.07
CA GLY A 111 6.42 -9.62 -2.48
C GLY A 111 7.19 -10.35 -1.39
N GLY A 112 6.49 -11.22 -0.64
CA GLY A 112 7.01 -12.45 -0.02
C GLY A 112 8.19 -12.36 0.97
N SER A 113 8.75 -11.17 1.19
CA SER A 113 9.93 -10.93 2.00
C SER A 113 9.47 -10.33 3.33
N ASP A 114 9.71 -11.06 4.41
CA ASP A 114 9.41 -10.73 5.82
C ASP A 114 10.21 -9.51 6.36
N GLN A 115 10.70 -8.64 5.47
CA GLN A 115 11.53 -7.48 5.81
C GLN A 115 10.74 -6.19 5.56
N LEU A 116 10.35 -5.55 6.65
CA LEU A 116 9.78 -4.21 6.65
C LEU A 116 10.88 -3.21 6.23
N ARG A 117 10.73 -2.61 5.04
CA ARG A 117 11.70 -1.64 4.53
C ARG A 117 11.26 -0.24 4.93
N VAL A 118 12.10 0.46 5.70
CA VAL A 118 11.84 1.85 6.07
C VAL A 118 12.51 2.75 5.04
N ARG A 119 11.72 3.51 4.28
CA ARG A 119 12.23 4.48 3.32
C ARG A 119 12.63 5.79 4.00
N GLU A 120 13.82 6.29 3.70
CA GLU A 120 14.26 7.62 4.14
C GLU A 120 13.61 8.70 3.26
N LEU A 121 13.31 9.87 3.84
CA LEU A 121 12.87 11.02 3.05
C LEU A 121 14.12 11.71 2.49
N ALA A 122 14.15 11.97 1.18
CA ALA A 122 15.34 12.50 0.51
C ALA A 122 15.72 13.92 0.98
N TRP A 123 14.76 14.66 1.52
CA TRP A 123 14.91 16.01 2.04
C TRP A 123 15.13 16.07 3.56
N GLU A 124 15.14 14.94 4.27
CA GLU A 124 15.45 14.94 5.71
C GLU A 124 16.91 15.31 5.95
N SER A 125 17.13 16.38 6.71
CA SER A 125 18.44 16.73 7.24
C SER A 125 18.96 15.66 8.21
N ASP A 126 20.28 15.65 8.43
CA ASP A 126 20.91 14.73 9.37
C ASP A 126 20.43 14.95 10.81
N GLU A 127 20.10 16.19 11.17
CA GLU A 127 19.53 16.52 12.49
C GLU A 127 18.13 15.91 12.66
N VAL A 128 17.26 16.03 11.66
CA VAL A 128 15.94 15.39 11.69
C VAL A 128 16.08 13.86 11.82
N LYS A 129 17.05 13.25 11.12
CA LYS A 129 17.33 11.81 11.24
C LYS A 129 17.81 11.45 12.64
N ARG A 130 18.71 12.25 13.24
CA ARG A 130 19.23 12.05 14.60
C ARG A 130 18.11 12.10 15.63
N LEU A 131 17.28 13.13 15.60
CA LEU A 131 16.16 13.33 16.53
C LEU A 131 15.15 12.17 16.43
N LYS A 132 14.82 11.71 15.23
CA LYS A 132 13.96 10.53 15.03
C LYS A 132 14.56 9.26 15.61
N ARG A 133 15.87 9.05 15.41
CA ARG A 133 16.59 7.88 15.97
C ARG A 133 16.59 7.93 17.49
N GLN A 134 16.73 9.10 18.10
CA GLN A 134 16.67 9.27 19.55
C GLN A 134 15.30 8.83 20.11
N LEU A 135 14.19 9.26 19.51
CA LEU A 135 12.85 8.82 19.93
C LEU A 135 12.61 7.33 19.70
N ASP A 136 13.08 6.78 18.58
CA ASP A 136 12.98 5.36 18.29
C ASP A 136 13.77 4.52 19.32
N GLN A 137 14.96 5.00 19.74
CA GLN A 137 15.79 4.35 20.75
C GLN A 137 15.14 4.39 22.14
N VAL A 138 14.65 5.57 22.56
CA VAL A 138 13.91 5.72 23.82
C VAL A 138 12.70 4.78 23.88
N TYR A 139 12.00 4.61 22.76
CA TYR A 139 10.90 3.65 22.67
C TYR A 139 11.39 2.22 22.89
N MET A 140 12.46 1.84 22.20
CA MET A 140 13.03 0.50 22.27
C MET A 140 13.50 0.15 23.68
N ASP A 141 14.06 1.11 24.41
CA ASP A 141 14.61 0.87 25.74
C ASP A 141 13.51 0.84 26.80
N ASN A 142 12.56 1.79 26.75
CA ASN A 142 11.64 2.06 27.86
C ASN A 142 10.18 1.62 27.61
N CYS A 143 9.75 1.51 26.35
CA CYS A 143 8.33 1.30 26.02
C CYS A 143 8.04 -0.03 25.32
N ALA A 144 8.98 -0.54 24.52
CA ALA A 144 8.77 -1.68 23.65
C ALA A 144 8.77 -3.00 24.44
N THR A 145 7.72 -3.81 24.26
CA THR A 145 7.70 -5.21 24.69
C THR A 145 8.72 -6.04 23.90
N THR A 146 9.14 -7.19 24.42
CA THR A 146 10.09 -8.11 23.75
C THR A 146 9.67 -8.45 22.32
N LYS A 147 8.38 -8.72 22.10
CA LYS A 147 7.81 -9.00 20.78
C LYS A 147 7.93 -7.79 19.84
N GLN A 148 7.65 -6.59 20.34
CA GLN A 148 7.78 -5.36 19.54
C GLN A 148 9.25 -5.06 19.21
N LYS A 149 10.18 -5.29 20.15
CA LYS A 149 11.62 -5.14 19.89
C LYS A 149 12.08 -6.06 18.76
N GLN A 150 11.67 -7.33 18.79
CA GLN A 150 11.97 -8.29 17.72
C GLN A 150 11.36 -7.86 16.38
N GLN A 151 10.11 -7.41 16.37
CA GLN A 151 9.45 -6.94 15.14
C GLN A 151 10.14 -5.71 14.55
N LEU A 152 10.51 -4.74 15.38
CA LEU A 152 11.21 -3.53 14.95
C LEU A 152 12.65 -3.81 14.53
N GLY A 153 13.32 -4.81 15.14
CA GLY A 153 14.64 -5.27 14.73
C GLY A 153 14.68 -5.93 13.35
N ARG A 154 13.53 -6.43 12.85
CA ARG A 154 13.40 -6.91 11.46
C ARG A 154 13.22 -5.79 10.43
N CYS A 155 12.98 -4.57 10.88
CA CYS A 155 12.87 -3.41 9.99
C CYS A 155 14.26 -3.00 9.50
N ILE A 156 14.64 -3.41 8.29
CA ILE A 156 15.91 -3.01 7.68
C ILE A 156 15.74 -1.65 7.03
N ARG A 157 16.59 -0.69 7.42
CA ARG A 157 16.77 0.57 6.70
C ARG A 157 17.75 0.31 5.56
N ASP A 158 17.25 0.22 4.32
CA ASP A 158 18.10 0.10 3.13
C ASP A 158 18.34 1.50 2.55
N PRO A 159 19.53 2.09 2.74
CA PRO A 159 19.85 3.44 2.26
C PRO A 159 19.98 3.53 0.73
N LEU A 160 20.14 2.40 0.02
CA LEU A 160 20.42 2.38 -1.42
C LEU A 160 19.17 2.17 -2.29
N ARG A 161 18.10 1.58 -1.75
CA ARG A 161 16.94 1.14 -2.57
C ARG A 161 15.61 1.82 -2.27
N SER A 162 15.58 2.82 -1.39
CA SER A 162 14.30 3.21 -0.79
C SER A 162 14.29 4.66 -0.28
N ARG A 163 14.27 5.61 -1.22
CA ARG A 163 13.97 7.03 -0.95
C ARG A 163 12.51 7.32 -1.21
N SER A 164 11.86 8.03 -0.30
CA SER A 164 10.51 8.55 -0.53
C SER A 164 10.54 9.70 -1.54
N GLN A 165 9.52 9.76 -2.40
CA GLN A 165 9.32 10.84 -3.37
C GLN A 165 8.50 12.00 -2.79
N ARG A 166 8.19 11.97 -1.49
CA ARG A 166 7.39 13.01 -0.85
C ARG A 166 8.18 14.33 -0.86
N PRO A 167 7.56 15.47 -1.24
CA PRO A 167 8.22 16.77 -1.15
C PRO A 167 8.42 17.18 0.32
N PRO A 168 9.36 18.10 0.61
CA PRO A 168 9.49 18.70 1.92
C PRO A 168 8.20 19.44 2.31
N PRO A 169 7.87 19.52 3.61
CA PRO A 169 6.75 20.33 4.10
C PRO A 169 7.00 21.82 3.81
N ASP A 170 5.92 22.57 3.56
CA ASP A 170 6.02 24.02 3.39
C ASP A 170 6.57 24.67 4.67
N GLY A 171 7.58 25.53 4.52
CA GLY A 171 8.25 26.16 5.66
C GLY A 171 9.10 25.21 6.50
N ALA A 172 9.60 24.11 5.90
CA ALA A 172 10.48 23.19 6.60
C ALA A 172 11.67 23.91 7.23
N PRO A 173 12.02 23.61 8.50
CA PRO A 173 13.17 24.22 9.14
C PRO A 173 14.46 23.89 8.40
N ASN A 174 15.43 24.81 8.48
CA ASN A 174 16.71 24.73 7.78
C ASN A 174 17.78 23.88 8.50
N TRP A 175 17.40 23.14 9.54
CA TRP A 175 18.30 22.32 10.36
C TRP A 175 18.17 20.84 10.06
#